data_AF-A0A811URS1-F1
#
_entry.id   AF-A0A811URS1-F1
#
_cell.length_a   1.000
_cell.length_b   1.000
_cell.length_c   1.000
_cell.angle_alpha   90.00
_cell.angle_beta   90.00
_cell.angle_gamma   90.00
#
_symmetry.space_group_name_H-M   'P 1'
#
loop_
_entity.id
_entity.type
_entity.pdbx_description
1 polymer ?
#
loop_
_entity_poly.entity_id
_entity_poly.type
_entity_poly.pdbx_seq_one_letter_code
_entity_poly.pdbx_strand_id
1 'polypeptide(L)'
;MNFSAKLARDTRVQAKLRNELLQTLRHEELCFLETLRLSPTVKYCRRICSRANVVQFSKSKSVQVDEGTLVCVPVYSIHHDPLIFCEPNSYIPERYENVAPKELMERRAFLPFGAGPRSCLEVHENIPSNTKYDRLCLEYKRSSNCISTPAEVQTIDADISKLPKDEKSSN
;
A
#
# COMPACT_ATOMS: atom_id res chain seq x y z
N MET A 1 -12.76 27.00 30.86
CA MET A 1 -12.17 25.69 30.51
C MET A 1 -12.52 25.36 29.07
N ASN A 2 -11.53 25.30 28.18
CA ASN A 2 -11.77 25.09 26.76
C ASN A 2 -12.32 23.69 26.48
N PHE A 3 -13.19 23.57 25.49
CA PHE A 3 -13.88 22.33 25.12
C PHE A 3 -12.92 21.14 24.93
N SER A 4 -11.76 21.38 24.33
CA SER A 4 -10.69 20.39 24.15
C SER A 4 -10.15 19.82 25.47
N ALA A 5 -10.09 20.61 26.54
CA ALA A 5 -9.64 20.16 27.86
C ALA A 5 -10.69 19.29 28.59
N LYS A 6 -11.98 19.49 28.31
CA LYS A 6 -13.07 18.62 28.80
C LYS A 6 -13.09 17.29 28.04
N LEU A 7 -12.98 17.34 26.72
CA LEU A 7 -12.90 16.14 25.87
C LEU A 7 -11.68 15.26 26.22
N ALA A 8 -10.55 15.89 26.56
CA ALA A 8 -9.32 15.20 26.96
C ALA A 8 -9.42 14.44 28.30
N ARG A 9 -10.41 14.75 29.15
CA ARG A 9 -10.58 14.13 30.48
C ARG A 9 -11.74 13.12 30.53
N ASP A 10 -12.67 13.20 29.59
CA ASP A 10 -13.80 12.29 29.53
C ASP A 10 -13.44 11.01 28.75
N THR A 11 -13.09 9.97 29.50
CA THR A 11 -12.70 8.67 28.94
C THR A 11 -13.83 7.96 28.22
N ARG A 12 -15.10 8.23 28.56
CA ARG A 12 -16.28 7.62 27.92
C ARG A 12 -16.48 8.21 26.53
N VAL A 13 -16.41 9.53 26.42
CA VAL A 13 -16.52 10.24 25.14
C VAL A 13 -15.35 9.88 24.23
N GLN A 14 -14.12 9.77 24.78
CA GLN A 14 -12.97 9.31 24.02
C GLN A 14 -13.13 7.88 23.49
N ALA A 15 -13.62 6.95 24.31
CA ALA A 15 -13.83 5.57 23.87
C ALA A 15 -14.87 5.49 22.74
N LYS A 16 -15.97 6.24 22.85
CA LYS A 16 -17.00 6.30 21.81
C LYS A 16 -16.44 6.87 20.50
N LEU A 17 -15.74 8.00 20.55
CA LEU A 17 -15.13 8.63 19.37
C LEU A 17 -14.08 7.72 18.71
N ARG A 18 -13.27 7.01 19.50
CA ARG A 18 -12.33 6.03 18.94
C ARG A 18 -13.06 4.92 18.20
N ASN A 19 -14.09 4.34 18.79
CA ASN A 19 -14.82 3.25 18.15
C ASN A 19 -15.48 3.69 16.83
N GLU A 20 -16.06 4.88 16.80
CA GLU A 20 -16.62 5.48 15.58
C GLU A 20 -15.52 5.71 14.53
N LEU A 21 -14.39 6.29 14.93
CA LEU A 21 -13.25 6.52 14.02
C LEU A 21 -12.70 5.21 13.45
N LEU A 22 -12.56 4.16 14.28
CA LEU A 22 -12.10 2.84 13.84
C LEU A 22 -13.05 2.19 12.84
N GLN A 23 -14.36 2.43 12.95
CA GLN A 23 -15.32 1.96 11.96
C GLN A 23 -15.14 2.69 10.63
N THR A 24 -15.00 4.03 10.67
CA THR A 24 -14.77 4.84 9.48
C THR A 24 -13.46 4.48 8.77
N LEU A 25 -12.35 4.42 9.51
CA LEU A 25 -11.03 4.10 8.95
C LEU A 25 -11.01 2.71 8.30
N ARG A 26 -11.68 1.72 8.90
CA ARG A 26 -11.82 0.40 8.29
C ARG A 26 -12.57 0.48 6.96
N HIS A 27 -13.69 1.19 6.91
CA HIS A 27 -14.44 1.34 5.66
C HIS A 27 -13.64 2.09 4.58
N GLU A 28 -12.93 3.15 4.96
CA GLU A 28 -12.05 3.90 4.06
C GLU A 28 -10.93 3.02 3.48
N GLU A 29 -10.37 2.11 4.28
CA GLU A 29 -9.36 1.15 3.81
C GLU A 29 -9.93 0.19 2.76
N LEU A 30 -11.14 -0.34 2.98
CA LEU A 30 -11.83 -1.20 2.01
C LEU A 30 -12.05 -0.45 0.68
N CYS A 31 -12.53 0.80 0.76
CA CYS A 31 -12.73 1.66 -0.39
C CYS A 31 -11.42 1.95 -1.15
N PHE A 32 -10.33 2.17 -0.42
CA PHE A 32 -9.01 2.39 -0.99
C PHE A 32 -8.50 1.16 -1.75
N LEU A 33 -8.63 -0.03 -1.15
CA LEU A 33 -8.23 -1.29 -1.78
C LEU A 33 -9.01 -1.57 -3.06
N GLU A 34 -10.33 -1.36 -3.06
CA GLU A 34 -11.17 -1.56 -4.24
C GLU A 34 -10.86 -0.53 -5.34
N THR A 35 -10.53 0.71 -4.96
CA THR A 35 -10.07 1.73 -5.91
C THR A 35 -8.77 1.29 -6.60
N LEU A 36 -7.81 0.75 -5.85
CA LEU A 36 -6.57 0.22 -6.39
C LEU A 36 -6.78 -1.02 -7.27
N ARG A 37 -7.83 -1.81 -7.03
CA ARG A 37 -8.18 -2.96 -7.87
C ARG A 37 -8.70 -2.51 -9.23
N LEU A 38 -9.71 -1.65 -9.24
CA LEU A 38 -10.37 -1.16 -10.46
C LEU A 38 -9.49 -0.22 -11.28
N SER A 39 -8.74 0.64 -10.60
CA SER A 39 -7.84 1.61 -11.23
C SER A 39 -6.41 1.43 -10.73
N PRO A 40 -5.73 0.32 -11.10
CA PRO A 40 -4.38 0.06 -10.64
C PRO A 40 -3.40 1.06 -11.26
N THR A 41 -2.55 1.65 -10.42
CA THR A 41 -1.47 2.55 -10.84
C THR A 41 -0.50 1.83 -11.79
N VAL A 42 -0.23 0.55 -11.52
CA VAL A 42 0.60 -0.30 -12.38
C VAL A 42 -0.30 -1.25 -13.17
N LYS A 43 -0.56 -0.93 -14.45
CA LYS A 43 -1.37 -1.79 -15.34
C LYS A 43 -0.62 -3.05 -15.81
N TYR A 44 0.71 -2.95 -15.92
CA TYR A 44 1.58 -4.04 -16.37
C TYR A 44 2.88 -4.05 -15.57
N CYS A 45 3.28 -5.22 -15.08
CA CYS A 45 4.62 -5.43 -14.53
C CYS A 45 5.51 -6.03 -15.62
N ARG A 46 6.58 -5.32 -15.99
CA ARG A 46 7.48 -5.71 -17.09
C ARG A 46 8.86 -6.14 -16.59
N ARG A 47 9.42 -7.20 -17.17
CA ARG A 47 10.79 -7.68 -16.90
C ARG A 47 11.44 -8.11 -18.21
N ILE A 48 12.73 -7.84 -18.35
CA ILE A 48 13.54 -8.42 -19.43
C ILE A 48 14.26 -9.62 -18.84
N CYS A 49 14.15 -10.76 -19.52
CA CYS A 49 14.82 -11.99 -19.08
C CYS A 49 16.34 -11.82 -19.25
N SER A 50 17.09 -11.84 -18.15
CA SER A 50 18.54 -11.63 -18.19
C SER A 50 19.33 -12.89 -18.57
N ARG A 51 18.68 -14.06 -18.58
CA ARG A 51 19.25 -15.35 -18.96
C ARG A 51 18.12 -16.28 -19.35
N ALA A 52 18.32 -17.13 -20.36
CA ALA A 52 17.32 -18.13 -20.73
C ALA A 52 16.89 -18.97 -19.52
N ASN A 53 15.58 -19.06 -19.29
CA ASN A 53 14.99 -19.79 -18.17
C ASN A 53 13.62 -20.35 -18.55
N VAL A 54 13.14 -21.34 -17.81
CA VAL A 54 11.79 -21.89 -17.97
C VAL A 54 10.86 -21.23 -16.94
N VAL A 55 9.78 -20.63 -17.40
CA VAL A 55 8.74 -20.04 -16.55
C VAL A 55 7.57 -21.01 -16.45
N GLN A 56 7.21 -21.38 -15.22
CA GLN A 56 6.05 -22.22 -14.94
C GLN A 56 4.79 -21.35 -14.80
N PHE A 57 3.76 -21.63 -15.60
CA PHE A 57 2.46 -20.94 -15.53
C PHE A 57 1.43 -21.73 -14.72
N SER A 58 1.50 -23.06 -14.74
CA SER A 58 0.63 -23.95 -13.99
C SER A 58 1.34 -25.26 -13.69
N LYS A 59 0.75 -26.17 -12.91
CA LYS A 59 1.39 -27.48 -12.62
C LYS A 59 1.76 -28.28 -13.88
N SER A 60 1.04 -28.08 -14.99
CA SER A 60 1.24 -28.80 -16.25
C SER A 60 1.81 -27.96 -17.39
N LYS A 61 1.92 -26.64 -17.24
CA LYS A 61 2.34 -25.73 -18.33
C LYS A 61 3.57 -24.91 -17.94
N SER A 62 4.61 -25.06 -18.74
CA SER A 62 5.84 -24.28 -18.69
C SER A 62 6.16 -23.71 -20.06
N VAL A 63 6.90 -22.61 -20.11
CA VAL A 63 7.37 -22.00 -21.35
C VAL A 63 8.84 -21.62 -21.18
N GLN A 64 9.64 -21.96 -22.17
CA GLN A 64 11.02 -21.47 -22.25
C GLN A 64 11.02 -20.00 -22.67
N VAL A 65 11.69 -19.17 -21.89
CA VAL A 65 11.86 -17.74 -22.15
C VAL A 65 13.33 -17.49 -22.39
N ASP A 66 13.66 -17.06 -23.60
CA ASP A 66 15.04 -16.80 -23.98
C ASP A 66 15.54 -15.48 -23.39
N GLU A 67 16.86 -15.34 -23.30
CA GLU A 67 17.51 -14.10 -22.88
C GLU A 67 17.11 -12.92 -23.76
N GLY A 68 16.92 -11.74 -23.16
CA GLY A 68 16.44 -10.55 -23.84
C GLY A 68 14.92 -10.49 -24.04
N THR A 69 14.18 -11.56 -23.75
CA THR A 69 12.71 -11.57 -23.91
C THR A 69 12.03 -10.65 -22.89
N LEU A 70 11.14 -9.78 -23.37
CA LEU A 70 10.26 -8.96 -22.53
C LEU A 70 9.06 -9.79 -22.03
N VAL A 71 8.98 -9.97 -20.72
CA VAL A 71 7.85 -10.61 -20.04
C VAL A 71 6.98 -9.54 -19.39
N CYS A 72 5.68 -9.58 -19.69
CA CYS A 72 4.68 -8.65 -19.18
C CYS A 72 3.62 -9.40 -18.38
N VAL A 73 3.42 -9.02 -17.11
CA VAL A 73 2.31 -9.50 -16.27
C VAL A 73 1.17 -8.47 -16.34
N PRO A 74 -0.01 -8.84 -16.84
CA PRO A 74 -1.14 -7.92 -17.03
C PRO A 74 -1.94 -7.74 -15.74
N VAL A 75 -1.47 -6.86 -14.86
CA VAL A 75 -2.10 -6.58 -13.55
C VAL A 75 -3.56 -6.15 -13.73
N TYR A 76 -3.84 -5.26 -14.67
CA TYR A 76 -5.21 -4.79 -14.93
C TYR A 76 -6.15 -5.96 -15.27
N SER A 77 -5.72 -6.87 -16.15
CA SER A 77 -6.53 -8.03 -16.54
C SER A 77 -6.75 -9.00 -15.38
N ILE A 78 -5.74 -9.23 -14.54
CA ILE A 78 -5.86 -10.07 -13.34
C ILE A 78 -6.89 -9.46 -12.37
N HIS A 79 -6.83 -8.14 -12.15
CA HIS A 79 -7.75 -7.44 -11.26
C HIS A 79 -9.20 -7.44 -11.76
N HIS A 80 -9.41 -7.62 -13.07
CA HIS A 80 -10.73 -7.63 -13.70
C HIS A 80 -11.14 -9.04 -14.16
N ASP A 81 -10.44 -10.09 -13.72
CA ASP A 81 -10.77 -11.46 -14.07
C ASP A 81 -12.01 -11.93 -13.28
N PRO A 82 -13.12 -12.27 -13.96
CA PRO A 82 -14.33 -12.74 -13.29
C PRO A 82 -14.16 -14.07 -12.56
N LEU A 83 -13.10 -14.84 -12.86
CA LEU A 83 -12.77 -16.08 -12.12
C LEU A 83 -12.13 -15.80 -10.77
N ILE A 84 -11.59 -14.59 -10.58
CA ILE A 84 -10.93 -14.15 -9.35
C ILE A 84 -11.87 -13.23 -8.56
N PHE A 85 -12.50 -12.27 -9.23
CA PHE A 85 -13.39 -11.28 -8.63
C PHE A 85 -14.78 -11.36 -9.27
N CYS A 86 -15.79 -11.73 -8.49
CA CYS A 86 -17.19 -11.69 -8.95
C CYS A 86 -17.58 -10.24 -9.33
N GLU A 87 -18.32 -10.03 -10.41
CA GLU A 87 -18.68 -8.69 -10.90
C GLU A 87 -17.46 -7.73 -10.98
N PRO A 88 -16.42 -8.09 -11.75
CA PRO A 88 -15.10 -7.46 -11.64
C PRO A 88 -15.08 -5.96 -12.00
N ASN A 89 -16.08 -5.47 -12.73
CA ASN A 89 -16.21 -4.06 -13.12
C ASN A 89 -17.00 -3.22 -12.12
N SER A 90 -17.64 -3.85 -11.12
CA SER A 90 -18.42 -3.16 -10.10
C SER A 90 -17.52 -2.75 -8.93
N TYR A 91 -17.74 -1.53 -8.41
CA TYR A 91 -17.08 -1.01 -7.21
C TYR A 91 -17.76 -1.58 -5.97
N ILE A 92 -17.14 -2.57 -5.32
CA ILE A 92 -17.66 -3.24 -4.12
C ILE A 92 -16.56 -3.34 -3.06
N PRO A 93 -16.39 -2.31 -2.21
CA PRO A 93 -15.42 -2.30 -1.11
C PRO A 93 -15.54 -3.51 -0.17
N GLU A 94 -16.77 -3.99 0.05
CA GLU A 94 -17.09 -5.05 1.01
C GLU A 94 -16.44 -6.40 0.66
N ARG A 95 -15.91 -6.57 -0.56
CA ARG A 95 -15.13 -7.75 -0.96
C ARG A 95 -13.93 -8.02 -0.04
N TYR A 96 -13.39 -6.98 0.58
CA TYR A 96 -12.22 -7.06 1.45
C TYR A 96 -12.58 -7.20 2.94
N GLU A 97 -13.87 -7.23 3.32
CA GLU A 97 -14.27 -7.39 4.73
C GLU A 97 -13.83 -8.73 5.33
N ASN A 98 -13.93 -9.80 4.53
CA ASN A 98 -13.66 -11.18 4.96
C ASN A 98 -12.46 -11.80 4.25
N VAL A 99 -11.74 -11.03 3.42
CA VAL A 99 -10.59 -11.51 2.66
C VAL A 99 -9.41 -10.60 2.94
N ALA A 100 -8.37 -11.16 3.57
CA ALA A 100 -7.15 -10.43 3.83
C ALA A 100 -6.47 -10.06 2.49
N PRO A 101 -6.15 -8.78 2.22
CA PRO A 101 -5.45 -8.38 1.00
C PRO A 101 -4.14 -9.15 0.79
N LYS A 102 -3.49 -9.52 1.90
CA LYS A 102 -2.28 -10.36 1.92
C LYS A 102 -2.51 -11.72 1.26
N GLU A 103 -3.63 -12.40 1.52
CA GLU A 103 -3.95 -13.69 0.91
C GLU A 103 -4.10 -13.57 -0.62
N LEU A 104 -4.73 -12.49 -1.09
CA LEU A 104 -4.85 -12.19 -2.52
C LEU A 104 -3.49 -11.89 -3.16
N MET A 105 -2.60 -11.20 -2.46
CA MET A 105 -1.24 -10.91 -2.95
C MET A 105 -0.34 -12.15 -3.01
N GLU A 106 -0.46 -13.05 -2.02
CA GLU A 106 0.24 -14.34 -1.99
C GLU A 106 -0.17 -15.21 -3.18
N ARG A 107 -1.46 -15.20 -3.53
CA ARG A 107 -2.00 -15.88 -4.73
C ARG A 107 -1.75 -15.14 -6.04
N ARG A 108 -1.11 -13.97 -6.01
CA ARG A 108 -0.89 -13.09 -7.18
C ARG A 108 -2.19 -12.62 -7.86
N ALA A 109 -3.28 -12.57 -7.10
CA ALA A 109 -4.61 -12.11 -7.54
C ALA A 109 -4.81 -10.60 -7.34
N PHE A 110 -4.09 -9.99 -6.40
CA PHE A 110 -4.12 -8.55 -6.15
C PHE A 110 -2.69 -8.00 -6.13
N LEU A 111 -2.34 -7.13 -7.08
CA LEU A 111 -0.99 -6.65 -7.35
C LEU A 111 -0.96 -5.13 -7.64
N PRO A 112 -1.61 -4.28 -6.82
CA PRO A 112 -1.76 -2.85 -7.12
C PRO A 112 -0.43 -2.10 -7.26
N PHE A 113 0.62 -2.64 -6.63
CA PHE A 113 1.97 -2.09 -6.63
C PHE A 113 3.03 -3.07 -7.17
N GLY A 114 2.59 -4.09 -7.91
CA GLY A 114 3.43 -5.17 -8.40
C GLY A 114 3.85 -6.17 -7.33
N ALA A 115 4.75 -7.08 -7.69
CA ALA A 115 5.28 -8.12 -6.82
C ALA A 115 6.78 -8.37 -7.02
N GLY A 116 7.40 -8.99 -6.01
CA GLY A 116 8.81 -9.39 -6.01
C GLY A 116 9.75 -8.28 -5.51
N PRO A 117 11.06 -8.39 -5.78
CA PRO A 117 12.08 -7.46 -5.25
C PRO A 117 12.03 -6.05 -5.87
N ARG A 118 11.18 -5.85 -6.87
CA ARG A 118 10.96 -4.58 -7.57
C ARG A 118 9.49 -4.16 -7.51
N SER A 119 8.75 -4.61 -6.50
CA SER A 119 7.49 -3.98 -6.12
C SER A 119 7.76 -2.59 -5.53
N CYS A 120 6.72 -1.76 -5.40
CA CYS A 120 6.84 -0.48 -4.69
C CYS A 120 7.48 -0.67 -3.31
N LEU A 121 8.43 0.19 -2.95
CA LEU A 121 9.22 0.08 -1.72
C LEU A 121 8.33 0.00 -0.47
N GLU A 122 7.28 0.81 -0.42
CA GLU A 122 6.45 0.97 0.77
C GLU A 122 5.53 -0.24 1.03
N VAL A 123 5.37 -1.15 0.08
CA VAL A 123 4.38 -2.22 0.12
C VAL A 123 4.88 -3.48 0.84
N HIS A 124 6.22 -3.66 0.93
CA HIS A 124 6.79 -4.75 1.72
C HIS A 124 6.59 -4.56 3.23
N GLU A 125 6.37 -3.33 3.69
CA GLU A 125 6.20 -3.02 5.13
C GLU A 125 4.84 -2.43 5.51
N ASN A 126 4.02 -1.96 4.55
CA ASN A 126 2.84 -1.14 4.87
C ASN A 126 1.59 -1.48 4.03
N ILE A 127 1.11 -2.72 4.09
CA ILE A 127 -0.35 -2.89 4.17
C ILE A 127 -0.66 -2.91 5.66
N PRO A 128 -0.98 -1.77 6.27
CA PRO A 128 -1.24 -1.72 7.69
C PRO A 128 -2.49 -2.55 7.94
N SER A 129 -2.35 -3.67 8.65
CA SER A 129 -3.47 -4.33 9.31
C SER A 129 -3.98 -3.42 10.43
N ASN A 130 -4.55 -2.26 10.13
CA ASN A 130 -5.13 -1.26 11.04
C ASN A 130 -4.19 -0.72 12.15
N THR A 131 -3.05 -1.36 12.40
CA THR A 131 -2.20 -1.16 13.58
C THR A 131 -1.42 0.13 13.52
N LYS A 132 -1.12 0.67 12.33
CA LYS A 132 -0.34 1.90 12.20
C LYS A 132 -1.19 3.15 12.44
N TYR A 133 -2.45 3.16 11.96
CA TYR A 133 -3.41 4.22 12.26
C TYR A 133 -3.95 4.10 13.69
N ASP A 134 -4.19 2.88 14.18
CA ASP A 134 -4.52 2.62 15.58
C ASP A 134 -3.39 3.08 16.49
N ARG A 135 -2.13 2.78 16.13
CA ARG A 135 -0.96 3.26 16.86
C ARG A 135 -0.78 4.76 16.75
N LEU A 136 -1.13 5.41 15.65
CA LEU A 136 -1.17 6.88 15.57
C LEU A 136 -2.26 7.46 16.50
N CYS A 137 -3.41 6.79 16.62
CA CYS A 137 -4.52 7.17 17.50
C CYS A 137 -4.24 6.82 18.99
N LEU A 138 -3.43 5.79 19.26
CA LEU A 138 -3.03 5.32 20.60
C LEU A 138 -1.75 6.00 21.11
N GLU A 139 -0.80 6.30 20.22
CA GLU A 139 0.44 7.06 20.45
C GLU A 139 0.24 8.56 20.27
N TYR A 140 -1.01 9.04 20.10
CA TYR A 140 -1.36 10.45 20.28
C TYR A 140 -1.24 10.85 21.78
N LYS A 141 -0.07 10.62 22.37
CA LYS A 141 0.47 11.42 23.45
C LYS A 141 1.00 12.68 22.81
N ARG A 142 0.20 13.74 22.87
CA ARG A 142 0.59 15.15 22.68
C ARG A 142 2.11 15.34 22.61
N SER A 143 2.65 15.63 21.41
CA SER A 143 3.77 16.56 21.39
C SER A 143 3.18 17.89 21.85
N SER A 144 3.66 18.36 23.00
CA SER A 144 3.40 19.72 23.46
C SER A 144 3.76 20.68 22.33
N ASN A 145 2.82 21.55 21.97
CA ASN A 145 2.98 22.67 21.04
C ASN A 145 4.44 23.18 20.99
N CYS A 146 5.15 22.90 19.90
CA CYS A 146 6.33 23.68 19.56
C CYS A 146 5.83 24.93 18.84
N ILE A 147 5.97 26.09 19.48
CA ILE A 147 5.56 27.42 18.99
C ILE A 147 6.42 27.89 17.80
N SER A 148 7.29 27.05 17.24
CA SER A 148 8.32 27.44 16.27
C SER A 148 8.41 26.55 15.03
N THR A 149 7.31 25.99 14.54
CA THR A 149 7.29 25.39 13.18
C THR A 149 6.96 26.49 12.18
N PRO A 150 7.89 26.90 11.29
CA PRO A 150 7.58 27.90 10.27
C PRO A 150 6.47 27.37 9.35
N ALA A 151 5.52 28.23 9.00
CA ALA A 151 4.33 27.88 8.22
C ALA A 151 4.61 27.59 6.72
N GLU A 152 5.88 27.49 6.33
CA GLU A 152 6.29 27.29 4.94
C GLU A 152 7.40 26.24 4.91
N VAL A 153 7.09 25.07 4.34
CA VAL A 153 8.10 24.07 3.99
C VAL A 153 8.80 24.59 2.75
N GLN A 154 10.05 25.03 2.88
CA GLN A 154 10.89 25.26 1.70
C GLN A 154 11.15 23.90 1.05
N THR A 155 10.44 23.61 -0.03
CA THR A 155 10.80 22.52 -0.94
C THR A 155 12.11 22.91 -1.59
N ILE A 156 13.19 22.32 -1.12
CA ILE A 156 14.44 22.32 -1.86
C ILE A 156 14.19 21.39 -3.04
N ASP A 157 13.99 21.96 -4.24
CA ASP A 157 14.08 21.22 -5.51
C ASP A 157 15.56 20.85 -5.73
N ALA A 158 16.07 19.99 -4.85
CA ALA A 158 17.39 19.42 -4.99
C ALA A 158 17.28 18.32 -6.04
N ASP A 159 17.81 18.60 -7.23
CA ASP A 159 18.13 17.57 -8.21
C ASP A 159 19.05 16.55 -7.53
N ILE A 160 18.49 15.39 -7.19
CA ILE A 160 19.17 14.31 -6.44
C ILE A 160 20.47 13.89 -7.14
N SER A 161 20.58 14.12 -8.46
CA SER A 161 21.80 13.85 -9.23
C SER A 161 22.99 14.77 -8.87
N LYS A 162 22.72 15.89 -8.20
CA LYS A 162 23.72 16.91 -7.80
C LYS A 162 24.09 16.85 -6.33
N LEU A 163 23.48 15.94 -5.55
CA LEU A 163 23.92 15.73 -4.17
C LEU A 163 25.33 15.10 -4.21
N PRO A 164 26.29 15.63 -3.41
CA PRO A 164 27.60 15.02 -3.30
C PRO A 164 27.41 13.59 -2.80
N LYS A 165 27.94 12.63 -3.54
CA LYS A 165 27.97 11.23 -3.09
C LYS A 165 28.97 11.18 -1.95
N ASP A 166 28.50 10.87 -0.75
CA ASP A 166 29.37 10.68 0.40
C ASP A 166 30.48 9.69 0.03
N GLU A 167 31.72 10.18 0.05
CA GLU A 167 32.90 9.35 -0.05
C GLU A 167 32.85 8.33 1.08
N LYS A 168 32.91 7.05 0.70
CA LYS A 168 33.00 5.94 1.64
C LYS A 168 34.15 6.22 2.61
N SER A 169 33.82 6.48 3.87
CA SER A 169 34.82 6.43 4.94
C SER A 169 35.24 4.98 5.11
N SER A 170 36.35 4.63 4.46
CA SER A 170 37.20 3.54 4.87
C SER A 170 37.64 3.79 6.32
N ASN A 171 37.23 2.91 7.22
CA ASN A 171 37.96 2.47 8.41
C ASN A 171 37.40 1.11 8.83
#